data_AF-A0A379WJ29-F1
#
_entry.id   AF-A0A379WJ29-F1
#
_cell.length_a   1.000
_cell.length_b   1.000
_cell.length_c   1.000
_cell.angle_alpha   90.00
_cell.angle_beta   90.00
_cell.angle_gamma   90.00
#
_symmetry.space_group_name_H-M   'P 1'
#
loop_
_entity.id
_entity.type
_entity.pdbx_description
1 polymer ?
#
loop_
_entity_poly.entity_id
_entity_poly.type
_entity_poly.pdbx_seq_one_letter_code
_entity_poly.pdbx_strand_id
1 'polypeptide(L)'
;MSTDNSSVLNLVMPGESAATLAPWTVPSWQYGEFLNQIFDIWVRRDVDRVYVQMFDVALAAWTAQQPVLCVHSETCGHAFALESNGDLYNCDHFVYPEHLLGNIHQHSIKTLNNSERAIAFGEAKRETLTADCRRCDYRFACHGGCPKHRFASRRPVILRIITCVRAISIFSSTLRRI
;
A
#
# COMPACT_ATOMS: atom_id res chain seq x y z
N MET A 1 -7.47 14.58 36.50
CA MET A 1 -6.06 14.19 36.71
C MET A 1 -5.51 13.76 35.36
N SER A 2 -4.87 14.69 34.65
CA SER A 2 -4.18 14.40 33.40
C SER A 2 -2.96 13.54 33.73
N THR A 3 -3.03 12.24 33.48
CA THR A 3 -1.84 11.40 33.42
C THR A 3 -1.12 11.75 32.14
N ASP A 4 -0.31 12.81 32.21
CA ASP A 4 0.71 13.12 31.23
C ASP A 4 1.73 11.99 31.23
N ASN A 5 1.50 11.01 30.37
CA ASN A 5 2.46 9.99 30.01
C ASN A 5 3.00 10.37 28.62
N SER A 6 3.67 11.52 28.56
CA SER A 6 4.42 11.97 27.39
C SER A 6 5.59 11.01 27.16
N SER A 7 5.29 9.84 26.60
CA SER A 7 6.29 9.07 25.88
C SER A 7 6.66 9.91 24.66
N VAL A 8 7.82 10.56 24.71
CA VAL A 8 8.37 11.32 23.59
C VAL A 8 8.29 10.44 22.34
N LEU A 9 7.43 10.84 21.39
CA LEU A 9 7.31 10.16 20.11
C LEU A 9 8.58 10.47 19.32
N ASN A 10 9.48 9.50 19.22
CA ASN A 10 10.67 9.60 18.39
C ASN A 10 10.30 9.24 16.95
N LEU A 11 10.62 10.14 16.02
CA LEU A 11 10.58 9.81 14.60
C LEU A 11 11.72 8.84 14.31
N VAL A 12 11.37 7.66 13.81
CA VAL A 12 12.32 6.60 13.46
C VAL A 12 12.34 6.45 11.94
N MET A 13 13.52 6.40 11.35
CA MET A 13 13.63 6.25 9.89
C MET A 13 13.16 4.87 9.44
N PRO A 14 12.58 4.74 8.23
CA PRO A 14 12.20 3.43 7.69
C PRO A 14 13.41 2.48 7.65
N GLY A 15 13.28 1.30 8.26
CA GLY A 15 14.34 0.28 8.30
C GLY A 15 15.15 0.25 9.59
N GLU A 16 14.99 1.22 10.48
CA GLU A 16 15.60 1.17 11.82
C GLU A 16 14.88 0.15 12.72
N SER A 17 15.65 -0.81 13.24
CA SER A 17 15.12 -1.94 14.02
C SER A 17 14.61 -1.58 15.43
N ALA A 18 14.75 -0.32 15.84
CA ALA A 18 14.37 0.17 17.17
C ALA A 18 12.89 0.60 17.26
N ALA A 19 12.17 0.71 16.13
CA ALA A 19 10.77 1.12 16.14
C ALA A 19 9.84 0.03 16.69
N THR A 20 8.95 0.42 17.61
CA THR A 20 7.79 -0.37 18.01
C THR A 20 6.54 0.17 17.34
N LEU A 21 5.62 -0.72 16.95
CA LEU A 21 4.31 -0.31 16.45
C LEU A 21 3.56 0.46 17.54
N ALA A 22 2.84 1.52 17.14
CA ALA A 22 2.03 2.29 18.06
C ALA A 22 0.89 1.43 18.66
N PRO A 23 0.42 1.69 19.89
CA PRO A 23 -0.65 0.91 20.53
C PRO A 23 -1.96 0.84 19.72
N TRP A 24 -2.24 1.85 18.90
CA TRP A 24 -3.42 1.93 18.03
C TRP A 24 -3.18 1.36 16.62
N THR A 25 -2.05 0.69 16.38
CA THR A 25 -1.78 0.03 15.10
C THR A 25 -2.77 -1.09 14.86
N VAL A 26 -3.47 -1.05 13.73
CA VAL A 26 -4.41 -2.10 13.34
C VAL A 26 -3.63 -3.31 12.78
N PRO A 27 -3.74 -4.50 13.38
CA PRO A 27 -3.17 -5.73 12.81
C PRO A 27 -3.83 -6.08 11.48
N SER A 28 -3.07 -6.68 10.56
CA SER A 28 -3.59 -7.02 9.23
C SER A 28 -4.83 -7.92 9.26
N TRP A 29 -4.88 -8.90 10.17
CA TRP A 29 -6.05 -9.78 10.28
C TRP A 29 -7.33 -9.04 10.69
N GLN A 30 -7.25 -8.07 11.61
CA GLN A 30 -8.40 -7.24 12.00
C GLN A 30 -8.88 -6.36 10.85
N TYR A 31 -7.94 -5.78 10.09
CA TYR A 31 -8.31 -4.99 8.91
C TYR A 31 -9.05 -5.82 7.87
N GLY A 32 -8.65 -7.07 7.64
CA GLY A 32 -9.40 -7.95 6.74
C GLY A 32 -10.74 -8.40 7.29
N GLU A 33 -10.88 -8.66 8.58
CA GLU A 33 -12.19 -8.94 9.19
C GLU A 33 -13.14 -7.76 9.06
N PHE A 34 -12.63 -6.53 9.23
CA PHE A 34 -13.38 -5.31 8.97
C PHE A 34 -13.85 -5.26 7.51
N LEU A 35 -12.94 -5.44 6.54
CA LEU A 35 -13.31 -5.43 5.11
C LEU A 35 -14.32 -6.52 4.76
N ASN A 36 -14.20 -7.73 5.34
CA ASN A 36 -15.16 -8.81 5.12
C ASN A 36 -16.57 -8.40 5.58
N GLN A 37 -16.69 -7.85 6.79
CA GLN A 37 -17.98 -7.43 7.35
C GLN A 37 -18.62 -6.31 6.52
N ILE A 38 -17.83 -5.34 6.08
CA ILE A 38 -18.33 -4.27 5.21
C ILE A 38 -18.75 -4.83 3.84
N PHE A 39 -17.98 -5.76 3.26
CA PHE A 39 -18.31 -6.37 1.98
C PHE A 39 -19.63 -7.14 2.04
N ASP A 40 -19.84 -7.91 3.11
CA ASP A 40 -21.06 -8.66 3.34
C ASP A 40 -22.31 -7.77 3.32
N ILE A 41 -22.24 -6.59 3.92
CA ILE A 41 -23.35 -5.63 3.90
C ILE A 41 -23.50 -5.04 2.50
N TRP A 42 -22.38 -4.55 1.96
CA TRP A 42 -22.33 -3.84 0.68
C TRP A 42 -22.90 -4.67 -0.48
N VAL A 43 -22.44 -5.92 -0.63
CA VAL A 43 -22.82 -6.79 -1.76
C VAL A 43 -24.33 -7.11 -1.76
N ARG A 44 -25.00 -7.05 -0.60
CA ARG A 44 -26.42 -7.37 -0.46
C ARG A 44 -27.34 -6.17 -0.60
N ARG A 45 -26.85 -4.95 -0.41
CA ARG A 45 -27.70 -3.76 -0.21
C ARG A 45 -27.29 -2.52 -1.01
N ASP A 46 -26.00 -2.38 -1.27
CA ASP A 46 -25.40 -1.10 -1.65
C ASP A 46 -24.67 -1.13 -2.98
N VAL A 47 -24.67 -2.27 -3.69
CA VAL A 47 -24.20 -2.37 -5.07
C VAL A 47 -24.92 -1.31 -5.92
N ASP A 48 -24.14 -0.55 -6.70
CA ASP A 48 -24.58 0.58 -7.53
C ASP A 48 -25.10 1.82 -6.76
N ARG A 49 -24.96 1.85 -5.43
CA ARG A 49 -25.39 2.98 -4.59
C ARG A 49 -24.26 3.57 -3.77
N VAL A 50 -23.35 2.72 -3.31
CA VAL A 50 -22.15 3.10 -2.55
C VAL A 50 -20.95 2.47 -3.21
N TYR A 51 -19.91 3.25 -3.48
CA TYR A 51 -18.67 2.77 -4.07
C TYR A 51 -17.58 2.70 -3.00
N VAL A 52 -17.10 1.48 -2.73
CA VAL A 52 -16.05 1.23 -1.76
C VAL A 52 -14.78 0.90 -2.54
N GLN A 53 -13.82 1.83 -2.51
CA GLN A 53 -12.61 1.78 -3.34
C GLN A 53 -11.87 0.43 -3.27
N MET A 54 -11.81 -0.22 -2.11
CA MET A 54 -11.14 -1.53 -1.98
C MET A 54 -11.88 -2.66 -2.72
N PHE A 55 -13.21 -2.57 -2.82
CA PHE A 55 -14.02 -3.54 -3.56
C PHE A 55 -13.92 -3.30 -5.06
N ASP A 56 -13.85 -2.03 -5.48
CA ASP A 56 -13.64 -1.69 -6.89
C ASP A 56 -12.26 -2.13 -7.37
N VAL A 57 -11.22 -1.90 -6.57
CA VAL A 57 -9.87 -2.40 -6.86
C VAL A 57 -9.83 -3.92 -6.92
N ALA A 58 -10.53 -4.59 -6.00
CA ALA A 58 -10.64 -6.04 -6.05
C ALA A 58 -11.34 -6.48 -7.35
N LEU A 59 -12.52 -5.96 -7.66
CA LEU A 59 -13.25 -6.31 -8.88
C LEU A 59 -12.41 -6.08 -10.15
N ALA A 60 -11.68 -4.96 -10.23
CA ALA A 60 -10.77 -4.65 -11.33
C ALA A 60 -9.71 -5.75 -11.51
N ALA A 61 -9.07 -6.21 -10.44
CA ALA A 61 -8.06 -7.26 -10.52
C ALA A 61 -8.63 -8.60 -11.03
N TRP A 62 -9.86 -8.98 -10.65
CA TRP A 62 -10.48 -10.25 -11.10
C TRP A 62 -10.98 -10.17 -12.54
N THR A 63 -11.20 -8.97 -13.04
CA THR A 63 -11.57 -8.71 -14.44
C THR A 63 -10.36 -8.31 -15.29
N ALA A 64 -9.13 -8.56 -14.78
CA ALA A 64 -7.86 -8.25 -15.42
C ALA A 64 -7.72 -6.78 -15.87
N GLN A 65 -8.43 -5.88 -15.18
CA GLN A 65 -8.32 -4.44 -15.37
C GLN A 65 -7.16 -3.87 -14.55
N GLN A 66 -6.63 -2.74 -15.00
CA GLN A 66 -5.61 -2.03 -14.26
C GLN A 66 -6.19 -1.51 -12.94
N PRO A 67 -5.49 -1.69 -11.81
CA PRO A 67 -5.98 -1.21 -10.53
C PRO A 67 -5.94 0.32 -10.48
N VAL A 68 -6.99 0.92 -9.92
CA VAL A 68 -7.10 2.38 -9.75
C VAL A 68 -6.17 2.94 -8.67
N LEU A 69 -5.58 2.08 -7.83
CA LEU A 69 -4.65 2.46 -6.78
C LEU A 69 -3.27 1.89 -7.00
N CYS A 70 -2.25 2.74 -6.88
CA CYS A 70 -0.84 2.38 -7.09
C CYS A 70 -0.36 1.27 -6.13
N VAL A 71 -0.95 1.15 -4.94
CA VAL A 71 -0.64 0.09 -3.97
C VAL A 71 -0.97 -1.31 -4.52
N HIS A 72 -1.92 -1.42 -5.45
CA HIS A 72 -2.33 -2.67 -6.08
C HIS A 72 -1.72 -2.90 -7.47
N SER A 73 -1.09 -1.89 -8.09
CA SER A 73 -0.39 -2.03 -9.38
C SER A 73 0.86 -2.91 -9.30
N GLU A 74 1.38 -3.42 -10.40
CA GLU A 74 2.62 -4.20 -10.36
C GLU A 74 3.85 -3.35 -9.99
N THR A 75 3.93 -2.13 -10.54
CA THR A 75 4.95 -1.11 -10.26
C THR A 75 4.31 0.15 -9.66
N CYS A 76 5.09 1.10 -9.15
CA CYS A 76 4.58 2.35 -8.57
C CYS A 76 5.47 3.56 -8.93
N GLY A 77 5.31 4.69 -8.22
CA GLY A 77 6.22 5.83 -8.32
C GLY A 77 5.80 6.99 -9.23
N HIS A 78 4.54 6.97 -9.70
CA HIS A 78 3.98 8.00 -10.58
C HIS A 78 2.99 8.94 -9.87
N ALA A 79 2.70 8.70 -8.59
CA ALA A 79 1.86 9.55 -7.75
C ALA A 79 2.77 10.54 -7.00
N PHE A 80 3.29 11.51 -7.74
CA PHE A 80 4.33 12.42 -7.24
C PHE A 80 3.89 13.19 -6.01
N ALA A 81 4.82 13.35 -5.07
CA ALA A 81 4.75 14.40 -4.07
C ALA A 81 5.54 15.60 -4.59
N LEU A 82 4.85 16.73 -4.70
CA LEU A 82 5.43 18.03 -5.06
C LEU A 82 5.37 18.93 -3.83
N GLU A 83 6.54 19.25 -3.29
CA GLU A 83 6.67 20.14 -2.14
C GLU A 83 6.55 21.61 -2.58
N SER A 84 6.20 22.46 -1.62
CA SER A 84 5.97 23.90 -1.85
C SER A 84 7.17 24.68 -2.42
N ASN A 85 8.39 24.17 -2.23
CA ASN A 85 9.64 24.73 -2.78
C ASN A 85 9.95 24.24 -4.22
N GLY A 86 9.08 23.42 -4.80
CA GLY A 86 9.24 22.83 -6.13
C GLY A 86 9.95 21.47 -6.15
N ASP A 87 10.36 20.92 -5.00
CA ASP A 87 11.00 19.60 -4.95
C ASP A 87 9.99 18.49 -5.28
N LEU A 88 10.41 17.56 -6.13
CA LEU A 88 9.58 16.47 -6.63
C LEU A 88 10.13 15.12 -6.15
N TYR A 89 9.25 14.29 -5.59
CA TYR A 89 9.52 12.94 -5.12
C TYR A 89 8.54 11.95 -5.77
N ASN A 90 8.94 10.69 -5.97
CA ASN A 90 8.09 9.66 -6.62
C ASN A 90 6.75 9.37 -5.91
N CYS A 91 6.67 9.60 -4.60
CA CYS A 91 5.54 9.23 -3.75
C CYS A 91 5.57 10.02 -2.44
N ASP A 92 4.41 10.41 -1.94
CA ASP A 92 4.18 11.00 -0.61
C ASP A 92 4.69 10.14 0.56
N HIS A 93 4.76 8.82 0.38
CA HIS A 93 5.31 7.90 1.39
C HIS A 93 6.85 7.89 1.47
N PHE A 94 7.52 8.49 0.48
CA PHE A 94 8.98 8.46 0.29
C PHE A 94 9.54 9.88 0.07
N VAL A 95 9.09 10.85 0.87
CA VAL A 95 9.63 12.22 0.89
C VAL A 95 10.86 12.25 1.81
N TYR A 96 11.94 11.63 1.34
CA TYR A 96 13.25 11.62 1.98
C TYR A 96 14.32 12.08 0.98
N PRO A 97 15.44 12.68 1.42
CA PRO A 97 16.49 13.18 0.52
C PRO A 97 16.98 12.16 -0.52
N GLU A 98 17.01 10.87 -0.17
CA GLU A 98 17.46 9.78 -1.06
C GLU A 98 16.52 9.56 -2.26
N HIS A 99 15.26 9.96 -2.11
CA HIS A 99 14.17 9.82 -3.08
C HIS A 99 13.83 11.13 -3.81
N LEU A 100 14.57 12.21 -3.59
CA LEU A 100 14.42 13.45 -4.34
C LEU A 100 14.76 13.20 -5.82
N LEU A 101 13.81 13.49 -6.71
CA LEU A 101 14.02 13.40 -8.16
C LEU A 101 14.67 14.67 -8.72
N GLY A 102 14.33 15.82 -8.15
CA GLY A 102 14.82 17.14 -8.58
C GLY A 102 13.79 18.22 -8.25
N ASN A 103 13.97 19.40 -8.85
CA ASN A 103 13.10 20.54 -8.63
C ASN A 103 12.42 21.01 -9.94
N ILE A 104 11.11 21.28 -9.88
CA ILE A 104 10.30 21.63 -11.06
C ILE A 104 10.65 22.98 -11.67
N HIS A 105 11.34 23.86 -10.93
CA HIS A 105 11.83 25.13 -11.45
C HIS A 105 13.05 24.96 -12.38
N GLN A 106 13.67 23.78 -12.39
CA GLN A 106 14.88 23.46 -13.15
C GLN A 106 14.61 22.43 -14.25
N HIS A 107 13.71 21.47 -14.00
CA HIS A 107 13.40 20.37 -14.90
C HIS A 107 11.89 20.18 -15.03
N SER A 108 11.42 19.77 -16.22
CA SER A 108 10.02 19.40 -16.39
C SER A 108 9.69 18.12 -15.60
N ILE A 109 8.45 18.00 -15.10
CA ILE A 109 7.97 16.75 -14.45
C ILE A 109 8.14 15.55 -15.40
N LYS A 110 7.93 15.72 -16.70
CA LYS A 110 8.17 14.67 -17.70
C LYS A 110 9.62 14.19 -17.68
N THR A 111 10.59 15.10 -17.63
CA THR A 111 12.00 14.76 -17.54
C THR A 111 12.31 13.99 -16.25
N LEU A 112 11.81 14.49 -15.12
CA LEU A 112 12.03 13.86 -13.81
C LEU A 112 11.39 12.47 -13.72
N ASN A 113 10.18 12.30 -14.27
CA ASN A 113 9.46 11.02 -14.31
C ASN A 113 10.18 9.95 -15.13
N ASN A 114 10.86 10.35 -16.21
CA ASN A 114 11.58 9.43 -17.09
C ASN A 114 13.06 9.25 -16.68
N SER A 115 13.46 9.75 -15.50
CA SER A 115 14.80 9.54 -14.98
C SER A 115 15.01 8.08 -14.55
N GLU A 116 16.26 7.61 -14.62
CA GLU A 116 16.63 6.26 -14.17
C GLU A 116 16.23 6.02 -12.71
N ARG A 117 16.34 7.03 -11.84
CA ARG A 117 15.96 6.93 -10.42
C ARG A 117 14.46 6.72 -10.25
N ALA A 118 13.63 7.44 -11.02
CA ALA A 118 12.17 7.28 -10.96
C ALA A 118 11.73 5.89 -11.44
N ILE A 119 12.32 5.41 -12.55
CA ILE A 119 12.05 4.07 -13.09
C ILE A 119 12.48 2.99 -12.10
N ALA A 120 13.70 3.08 -11.56
CA ALA A 120 14.22 2.12 -10.59
C ALA A 120 13.37 2.06 -9.31
N PHE A 121 12.88 3.20 -8.83
CA PHE A 121 11.96 3.26 -7.69
C PHE A 121 10.67 2.47 -7.96
N GLY A 122 10.07 2.66 -9.15
CA GLY A 122 8.85 1.98 -9.54
C GLY A 122 9.01 0.47 -9.69
N GLU A 123 10.10 0.05 -10.35
CA GLU A 123 10.44 -1.36 -10.59
C GLU A 123 10.79 -2.13 -9.31
N ALA A 124 11.43 -1.46 -8.35
CA ALA A 124 11.76 -2.03 -7.05
C ALA A 124 10.54 -2.66 -6.36
N LYS A 125 9.32 -2.12 -6.56
CA LYS A 125 8.09 -2.71 -6.02
C LYS A 125 7.90 -4.17 -6.45
N ARG A 126 8.15 -4.49 -7.72
CA ARG A 126 8.03 -5.83 -8.28
C ARG A 126 9.25 -6.68 -7.94
N GLU A 127 10.43 -6.12 -8.08
CA GLU A 127 11.69 -6.85 -7.95
C GLU A 127 11.98 -7.28 -6.52
N THR A 128 11.62 -6.47 -5.53
CA THR A 128 11.87 -6.74 -4.10
C THR A 128 10.80 -7.60 -3.42
N LEU A 129 9.87 -8.19 -4.18
CA LEU A 129 8.88 -9.11 -3.62
C LEU A 129 9.54 -10.31 -2.93
N THR A 130 9.03 -10.67 -1.75
CA THR A 130 9.48 -11.86 -1.02
C THR A 130 9.12 -13.15 -1.75
N ALA A 131 9.82 -14.25 -1.44
CA ALA A 131 9.52 -15.57 -2.00
C ALA A 131 8.07 -16.00 -1.77
N ASP A 132 7.47 -15.61 -0.65
CA ASP A 132 6.07 -15.92 -0.33
C ASP A 132 5.11 -15.11 -1.20
N CYS A 133 5.37 -13.82 -1.43
CA CYS A 133 4.57 -13.02 -2.36
C CYS A 133 4.65 -13.53 -3.79
N ARG A 134 5.83 -13.99 -4.23
CA ARG A 134 6.04 -14.53 -5.59
C ARG A 134 5.27 -15.83 -5.83
N ARG A 135 5.04 -16.63 -4.79
CA ARG A 135 4.29 -17.90 -4.83
C ARG A 135 2.81 -17.77 -4.44
N CYS A 136 2.35 -16.55 -4.12
CA CYS A 136 0.98 -16.31 -3.66
C CYS A 136 0.01 -16.30 -4.85
N ASP A 137 -1.03 -17.13 -4.79
CA ASP A 137 -2.09 -17.22 -5.81
C ASP A 137 -2.84 -15.89 -6.02
N TYR A 138 -2.79 -15.00 -5.02
CA TYR A 138 -3.46 -13.71 -5.02
C TYR A 138 -2.54 -12.54 -5.40
N ARG A 139 -1.30 -12.82 -5.85
CA ARG A 139 -0.34 -11.79 -6.25
C ARG A 139 -0.92 -10.86 -7.32
N PHE A 140 -1.70 -11.38 -8.26
CA PHE A 140 -2.30 -10.59 -9.35
C PHE A 140 -3.22 -9.45 -8.86
N ALA A 141 -3.74 -9.54 -7.63
CA ALA A 141 -4.65 -8.55 -7.08
C ALA A 141 -3.98 -7.55 -6.13
N CYS A 142 -2.88 -7.94 -5.48
CA CYS A 142 -2.21 -7.09 -4.50
C CYS A 142 -0.82 -6.62 -4.92
N HIS A 143 -0.12 -7.39 -5.76
CA HIS A 143 1.28 -7.17 -6.15
C HIS A 143 2.22 -6.86 -4.97
N GLY A 144 1.96 -7.51 -3.83
CA GLY A 144 2.71 -7.30 -2.59
C GLY A 144 2.45 -5.95 -1.91
N GLY A 145 1.39 -5.23 -2.25
CA GLY A 145 1.03 -3.96 -1.62
C GLY A 145 2.09 -2.87 -1.75
N CYS A 146 1.95 -1.80 -0.96
CA CYS A 146 2.87 -0.66 -0.96
C CYS A 146 4.21 -1.08 -0.35
N PRO A 147 5.36 -0.75 -0.98
CA PRO A 147 6.68 -1.01 -0.39
C PRO A 147 6.85 -0.42 1.00
N LYS A 148 6.21 0.73 1.29
CA LYS A 148 6.18 1.36 2.62
C LYS A 148 5.52 0.50 3.68
N HIS A 149 4.83 -0.59 3.36
CA HIS A 149 4.20 -1.46 4.37
C HIS A 149 4.94 -2.81 4.52
N ARG A 150 6.12 -2.99 3.89
CA ARG A 150 6.82 -4.28 3.79
C ARG A 150 7.94 -4.47 4.83
N PHE A 151 7.79 -3.94 6.04
CA PHE A 151 8.83 -4.05 7.07
C PHE A 151 8.76 -5.38 7.83
N ALA A 152 9.92 -6.00 8.08
CA ALA A 152 10.04 -7.21 8.90
C ALA A 152 9.95 -6.89 10.40
N SER A 153 8.89 -7.34 11.07
CA SER A 153 8.82 -7.33 12.53
C SER A 153 9.44 -8.62 13.09
N ARG A 154 10.29 -8.50 14.12
CA ARG A 154 11.05 -9.61 14.77
C ARG A 154 10.17 -10.65 15.50
N ARG A 155 8.83 -10.62 15.36
CA ARG A 155 7.94 -11.64 15.91
C ARG A 155 7.35 -12.45 14.76
N PRO A 156 7.09 -13.76 14.93
CA PRO A 156 6.50 -14.61 13.89
C PRO A 156 5.00 -14.31 13.75
N VAL A 157 4.66 -13.04 13.54
CA VAL A 157 3.34 -12.63 13.08
C VAL A 157 3.53 -12.42 11.61
N ILE A 158 3.33 -13.52 10.89
CA ILE A 158 3.13 -13.64 9.45
C ILE A 158 3.06 -12.25 8.81
N LEU A 159 4.06 -11.94 7.98
CA LEU A 159 4.16 -10.74 7.15
C LEU A 159 3.05 -10.74 6.08
N ARG A 160 1.80 -10.87 6.50
CA ARG A 160 0.61 -10.60 5.72
C ARG A 160 0.48 -9.10 5.76
N ILE A 161 1.12 -8.49 4.78
CA ILE A 161 0.85 -7.13 4.28
C ILE A 161 -0.64 -6.87 4.52
N ILE A 162 -0.98 -5.70 5.05
CA ILE A 162 -2.36 -5.32 5.40
C ILE A 162 -3.35 -5.54 4.21
N THR A 163 -2.84 -5.57 2.98
CA THR A 163 -3.58 -5.89 1.73
C THR A 163 -3.53 -7.36 1.28
N CYS A 164 -2.71 -8.22 1.87
CA CYS A 164 -2.61 -9.66 1.59
C CYS A 164 -3.70 -10.47 2.31
N VAL A 165 -4.56 -9.81 3.07
CA VAL A 165 -5.54 -10.47 3.91
C VAL A 165 -6.55 -11.19 3.03
N ARG A 166 -7.06 -12.30 3.57
CA ARG A 166 -8.16 -13.15 3.11
C ARG A 166 -9.40 -12.45 2.51
N ALA A 167 -9.45 -11.12 2.43
CA ALA A 167 -10.41 -10.35 1.64
C ALA A 167 -10.46 -10.79 0.16
N ILE A 168 -9.35 -11.26 -0.40
CA ILE A 168 -9.30 -11.80 -1.76
C ILE A 168 -9.93 -13.22 -1.83
N SER A 169 -10.02 -13.93 -0.70
CA SER A 169 -10.79 -15.17 -0.61
C SER A 169 -12.31 -14.94 -0.63
N ILE A 170 -12.77 -13.71 -0.31
CA ILE A 170 -14.20 -13.33 -0.37
C ILE A 170 -14.72 -13.47 -1.79
N PHE A 171 -14.02 -12.94 -2.79
CA PHE A 171 -14.49 -13.04 -4.18
C PHE A 171 -14.49 -14.49 -4.67
N SER A 172 -13.54 -15.33 -4.25
CA SER A 172 -13.54 -16.76 -4.63
C SER A 172 -14.70 -17.55 -4.00
N SER A 173 -15.11 -17.22 -2.78
CA SER A 173 -16.13 -17.97 -2.03
C SER A 173 -17.55 -17.39 -2.13
N THR A 174 -17.67 -16.07 -2.28
CA THR A 174 -18.95 -15.35 -2.34
C THR A 174 -19.43 -15.13 -3.78
N LEU A 175 -18.56 -14.87 -4.77
CA LEU A 175 -19.00 -14.89 -6.19
C LEU A 175 -19.40 -16.28 -6.66
N ARG A 176 -18.92 -17.36 -6.01
CA ARG A 176 -19.44 -18.72 -6.27
C ARG A 176 -20.85 -18.94 -5.72
N ARG A 177 -21.37 -18.02 -4.91
CA ARG A 177 -22.69 -18.10 -4.26
C ARG A 177 -23.70 -17.09 -4.85
N ILE A 178 -23.26 -16.28 -5.81
CA ILE A 178 -24.09 -15.41 -6.65
C ILE A 178 -24.18 -16.09 -8.02
#